data_AF-A0A537KRK8-F1
#
_entry.id   AF-A0A537KRK8-F1
#
_cell.length_a   1.000
_cell.length_b   1.000
_cell.length_c   1.000
_cell.angle_alpha   90.00
_cell.angle_beta   90.00
_cell.angle_gamma   90.00
#
_symmetry.space_group_name_H-M   'P 1'
#
loop_
_entity.id
_entity.type
_entity.pdbx_description
1 polymer ?
#
loop_
_entity_poly.entity_id
_entity_poly.type
_entity_poly.pdbx_seq_one_letter_code
_entity_poly.pdbx_strand_id
1 'polypeptide(L)'
;MIQYKKFRYIFPKISIDAQYILYPSLTDWGRVRMDLQINMSYEFFKDFNVGLSFYDSYDNRPSAKAASTNDFGINFTIGYIFGK
;
A
#
# COMPACT_ATOMS: atom_id res chain seq x y z
N MET A 1 0.90 -0.22 14.75
CA MET A 1 0.15 -0.18 13.48
C MET A 1 -0.57 1.15 13.41
N ILE A 2 -0.41 1.88 12.32
CA ILE A 2 -1.13 3.12 12.02
C ILE A 2 -1.91 2.86 10.72
N GLN A 3 -3.18 3.23 10.68
CA GLN A 3 -4.02 3.08 9.50
C GLN A 3 -4.83 4.35 9.25
N TYR A 4 -4.95 4.73 7.99
CA TYR A 4 -5.77 5.82 7.50
C TYR A 4 -6.67 5.33 6.37
N LYS A 5 -7.96 5.65 6.44
CA LYS A 5 -8.96 5.31 5.43
C LYS A 5 -9.83 6.52 5.13
N LYS A 6 -10.08 6.79 3.86
CA LYS A 6 -11.03 7.82 3.40
C LYS A 6 -11.80 7.33 2.19
N PHE A 7 -13.13 7.43 2.27
CA PHE A 7 -14.04 7.08 1.19
C PHE A 7 -15.00 8.24 0.91
N ARG A 8 -15.16 8.61 -0.38
CA ARG A 8 -16.19 9.54 -0.84
C ARG A 8 -17.03 8.84 -1.91
N TYR A 9 -18.33 8.64 -1.63
CA TYR A 9 -19.26 7.92 -2.51
C TYR A 9 -20.00 8.82 -3.53
N ILE A 10 -19.90 10.13 -3.38
CA ILE A 10 -20.54 11.10 -4.28
C ILE A 10 -19.65 11.26 -5.50
N PHE A 11 -20.22 11.16 -6.71
CA PHE A 11 -19.46 11.23 -7.96
C PHE A 11 -18.57 12.49 -8.03
N PRO A 12 -17.28 12.35 -8.38
CA PRO A 12 -16.54 11.10 -8.61
C PRO A 12 -16.17 10.37 -7.31
N LYS A 13 -16.23 9.03 -7.31
CA LYS A 13 -15.84 8.22 -6.15
C LYS A 13 -14.33 8.25 -5.94
N ILE A 14 -13.94 8.36 -4.67
CA ILE A 14 -12.52 8.38 -4.27
C ILE A 14 -12.33 7.45 -3.07
N SER A 15 -11.30 6.60 -3.13
CA SER A 15 -10.85 5.77 -2.01
C SER A 15 -9.36 5.96 -1.78
N ILE A 16 -8.98 6.15 -0.53
CA ILE A 16 -7.58 6.17 -0.09
C ILE A 16 -7.48 5.29 1.16
N ASP A 17 -6.62 4.27 1.09
CA ASP A 17 -6.24 3.40 2.22
C ASP A 17 -4.72 3.45 2.36
N ALA A 18 -4.24 3.82 3.54
CA ALA A 18 -2.83 3.80 3.86
C ALA A 18 -2.61 3.08 5.19
N GLN A 19 -1.65 2.17 5.21
CA GLN A 19 -1.28 1.39 6.38
C GLN A 19 0.22 1.41 6.57
N TYR A 20 0.64 1.62 7.81
CA TYR A 20 2.03 1.56 8.23
C TYR A 20 2.18 0.68 9.46
N ILE A 21 3.11 -0.27 9.41
CA ILE A 21 3.39 -1.20 10.50
C ILE A 21 4.90 -1.20 10.77
N LEU A 22 5.27 -1.19 12.04
CA LEU A 22 6.64 -1.26 12.52
C LEU A 22 6.76 -2.49 13.42
N TYR A 23 7.81 -3.29 13.20
CA TYR A 23 8.09 -4.52 13.93
C TYR A 23 9.48 -4.44 14.57
N PRO A 24 9.58 -3.99 15.83
CA PRO A 24 10.79 -4.19 16.61
C PRO A 24 10.94 -5.68 16.94
N SER A 25 12.14 -6.23 16.75
CA SER A 25 12.40 -7.65 17.05
C SER A 25 12.74 -7.86 18.53
N LEU A 26 12.07 -8.82 19.16
CA LEU A 26 12.33 -9.22 20.56
C LEU A 26 13.45 -10.27 20.67
N THR A 27 13.68 -11.06 19.63
CA THR A 27 14.65 -12.18 19.61
C THR A 27 15.93 -11.85 18.85
N ASP A 28 15.93 -10.82 18.01
CA ASP A 28 17.09 -10.31 17.26
C ASP A 28 17.28 -8.84 17.60
N TRP A 29 18.00 -8.59 18.69
CA TRP A 29 18.08 -7.27 19.30
C TRP A 29 18.67 -6.23 18.35
N GLY A 30 17.93 -5.15 18.11
CA GLY A 30 18.31 -4.09 17.17
C GLY A 30 17.83 -4.31 15.73
N ARG A 31 17.17 -5.44 15.42
CA ARG A 31 16.44 -5.59 14.16
C ARG A 31 15.11 -4.86 14.21
N VAL A 32 14.85 -4.06 13.17
CA VAL A 32 13.62 -3.30 12.98
C VAL A 32 13.16 -3.52 11.55
N ARG A 33 11.89 -3.92 11.39
CA ARG A 33 11.23 -4.04 10.10
C ARG A 33 10.07 -3.07 10.00
N MET A 34 9.76 -2.62 8.79
CA MET A 34 8.57 -1.82 8.52
C MET A 34 7.88 -2.27 7.24
N ASP A 35 6.55 -2.16 7.24
CA ASP A 35 5.71 -2.33 6.06
C ASP A 35 4.88 -1.06 5.87
N LEU A 36 4.86 -0.55 4.64
CA LEU A 36 4.00 0.55 4.20
C LEU A 36 3.18 0.07 3.00
N GLN A 37 1.87 0.26 3.06
CA GLN A 37 0.94 -0.02 1.97
C GLN A 37 0.06 1.20 1.74
N ILE A 38 -0.03 1.66 0.49
CA ILE A 38 -0.90 2.75 0.07
C ILE A 38 -1.72 2.27 -1.12
N ASN A 39 -3.04 2.42 -1.06
CA ASN A 39 -3.95 2.12 -2.15
C ASN A 39 -4.85 3.32 -2.40
N MET A 40 -4.88 3.79 -3.63
CA MET A 40 -5.71 4.91 -4.08
C MET A 40 -6.54 4.47 -5.27
N SER A 41 -7.81 4.85 -5.28
CA SER A 41 -8.66 4.72 -6.46
C SER A 41 -9.51 5.97 -6.69
N TYR A 42 -9.74 6.25 -7.96
CA TYR A 42 -10.50 7.41 -8.43
C TYR A 42 -11.38 7.01 -9.62
N GLU A 43 -12.67 7.31 -9.53
CA GLU A 43 -13.63 7.16 -10.64
C GLU A 43 -13.50 8.37 -11.57
N PHE A 44 -12.87 8.22 -12.74
CA PHE A 44 -12.56 9.33 -13.64
C PHE A 44 -13.80 9.79 -14.44
N PHE A 45 -14.58 8.83 -14.92
CA PHE A 45 -15.93 9.02 -15.46
C PHE A 45 -16.77 7.83 -15.05
N LYS A 46 -18.11 7.90 -15.24
CA LYS A 46 -19.05 6.91 -14.70
C LYS A 46 -18.57 5.48 -14.96
N ASP A 47 -18.38 4.74 -13.87
CA ASP A 47 -17.97 3.33 -13.83
C ASP A 47 -16.55 3.03 -14.37
N PHE A 48 -15.78 4.04 -14.81
CA PHE A 48 -14.35 3.93 -15.14
C PHE A 48 -13.47 4.39 -13.98
N ASN A 49 -12.58 3.51 -13.54
CA ASN A 49 -11.73 3.71 -12.37
C ASN A 49 -10.25 3.62 -12.77
N VAL A 50 -9.45 4.50 -12.18
CA VAL A 50 -7.99 4.39 -12.16
C VAL A 50 -7.55 4.16 -10.73
N GLY A 51 -6.49 3.40 -10.53
CA GLY A 51 -5.94 3.12 -9.22
C GLY A 51 -4.42 3.10 -9.20
N LEU A 52 -3.86 3.48 -8.06
CA LEU A 52 -2.44 3.42 -7.78
C LEU A 52 -2.26 2.68 -6.46
N SER A 53 -1.43 1.64 -6.46
CA SER A 53 -0.99 0.94 -5.27
C SER A 53 0.52 1.08 -5.13
N PHE A 54 0.98 1.37 -3.92
CA PHE A 54 2.39 1.40 -3.56
C PHE A 54 2.59 0.52 -2.34
N TYR A 55 3.65 -0.28 -2.34
CA TYR A 55 4.11 -0.99 -1.16
C TYR A 55 5.60 -0.74 -0.95
N ASP A 56 6.02 -0.78 0.31
CA ASP A 56 7.42 -0.76 0.72
C ASP A 56 7.60 -1.66 1.95
N SER A 57 8.55 -2.59 1.87
CA SER A 57 8.93 -3.53 2.90
C SER A 57 10.42 -3.35 3.18
N TYR A 58 10.74 -2.98 4.40
CA TYR A 58 12.11 -2.74 4.84
C TYR A 58 12.50 -3.61 6.02
N ASP A 59 13.74 -4.09 5.96
CA ASP A 59 14.40 -4.83 7.02
C ASP A 59 15.84 -4.32 7.14
N ASN A 60 16.21 -3.80 8.31
CA ASN A 60 17.58 -3.34 8.54
C ASN A 60 18.59 -4.48 8.69
N ARG A 61 18.12 -5.72 8.86
CA ARG A 61 18.94 -6.94 8.95
C ARG A 61 18.29 -8.06 8.13
N PRO A 62 18.25 -7.92 6.79
CA PRO A 62 17.70 -8.93 5.92
C PRO A 62 18.56 -10.19 5.98
N SER A 63 17.97 -11.36 5.70
CA SER A 63 18.74 -12.61 5.64
C SER A 63 19.84 -12.51 4.58
N ALA A 64 20.97 -13.22 4.73
CA ALA A 64 22.08 -13.16 3.77
C ALA A 64 21.70 -13.54 2.32
N LYS A 65 20.56 -14.22 2.12
CA LYS A 65 20.01 -14.54 0.79
C LYS A 65 19.24 -13.37 0.15
N ALA A 66 18.79 -12.42 0.96
CA ALA A 66 18.15 -11.19 0.53
C ALA A 66 19.21 -10.08 0.53
N ALA A 67 19.66 -9.68 -0.67
CA ALA A 67 20.75 -8.71 -0.82
C ALA A 67 20.34 -7.25 -0.53
N SER A 68 19.03 -6.96 -0.51
CA SER A 68 18.50 -5.62 -0.29
C SER A 68 17.82 -5.49 1.07
N THR A 69 18.01 -4.36 1.73
CA THR A 69 17.28 -3.96 2.95
C THR A 69 15.87 -3.45 2.66
N ASN A 70 15.54 -3.22 1.39
CA ASN A 70 14.31 -2.58 0.96
C ASN A 70 13.73 -3.27 -0.28
N ASP A 71 12.43 -3.55 -0.28
CA ASP A 71 11.65 -4.09 -1.40
C ASP A 71 10.37 -3.26 -1.55
N PHE A 72 10.23 -2.57 -2.69
CA PHE A 72 9.10 -1.70 -2.96
C PHE A 72 8.56 -1.92 -4.37
N GLY A 73 7.29 -1.59 -4.56
CA GLY A 73 6.65 -1.68 -5.86
C GLY A 73 5.54 -0.66 -6.03
N ILE A 74 5.33 -0.26 -7.28
CA ILE A 74 4.26 0.65 -7.69
C ILE A 74 3.45 -0.06 -8.77
N ASN A 75 2.14 -0.15 -8.54
CA ASN A 75 1.20 -0.74 -9.49
C ASN A 75 0.18 0.31 -9.90
N PHE A 76 0.04 0.51 -11.21
CA PHE A 76 -1.02 1.32 -11.79
C PHE A 76 -2.11 0.40 -12.37
N THR A 77 -3.37 0.75 -12.13
CA THR A 77 -4.53 -0.06 -12.54
C THR A 77 -5.55 0.80 -13.26
N ILE A 78 -6.17 0.21 -14.28
CA ILE A 78 -7.31 0.77 -14.99
C ILE A 78 -8.41 -0.29 -14.96
N GLY A 79 -9.64 0.10 -14.67
CA GLY A 79 -10.78 -0.80 -14.64
C GLY A 79 -12.08 -0.13 -15.05
N TYR A 80 -13.02 -0.92 -15.55
CA TYR A 80 -14.37 -0.49 -15.88
C TYR A 80 -15.38 -1.46 -15.25
N ILE A 81 -16.43 -0.93 -14.62
CA ILE A 81 -17.48 -1.73 -13.97
C ILE A 81 -18.66 -1.86 -14.94
N PHE A 82 -19.01 -3.09 -15.32
CA PHE A 82 -20.15 -3.38 -16.20
C PHE A 82 -21.39 -3.78 -15.38
N GLY A 83 -22.58 -3.37 -15.84
CA GLY A 83 -23.86 -3.94 -15.37
C GLY A 83 -24.39 -3.40 -14.05
N LYS A 84 -24.38 -2.07 -13.87
CA LYS A 84 -24.82 -1.40 -12.65
C LYS A 84 -26.11 -0.61 -12.86
#